data_AF-A0AA42C6L1-F1
#
_entry.id   AF-A0AA42C6L1-F1
#
_cell.length_a   1.000
_cell.length_b   1.000
_cell.length_c   1.000
_cell.angle_alpha   90.00
_cell.angle_beta   90.00
_cell.angle_gamma   90.00
#
_symmetry.space_group_name_H-M   'P 1'
#
loop_
_entity.id
_entity.type
_entity.pdbx_description
1 polymer ?
#
loop_
_entity_poly.entity_id
_entity_poly.type
_entity_poly.pdbx_seq_one_letter_code
_entity_poly.pdbx_strand_id
1 'polypeptide(L)'
;MEKDKPYQLNRRNFIKISAATTAGATLLPLDNFAIDKLPAPMKRKFGKIDFEVTTLGLGGQASLQWTPEDVDPVPIILKAFRMGVNYFDTSNLYGPSQMNFGKAFRTLNLVPGEPGYDEALRKSIFLTTKTHIRWGNNNFPPDSEKVRNWTNGDHGLGAIGDLKRSLSQLFGDGKGYYPDGAYVDMILAHNLNFMEEVDVLFKGLETPLDPNGEFGAFVALRDYRDGTNLTGLNPKHEKLVKHIGFSGHYSAPVMMEMIQRDQYGILDAMLVAINLNDRRMFNMQYNAIPLAKAKNMGVIAMKVFADGAMYDKDAKWSNNPSDVVRRVGTPAIPSRPLVEYALTTPGVHTAIIGIGHIDDDPMKCQLVQNFYAAQVEPESLTEAERRKIEELGLKAKDGQANYFQIKKNELSAPNDVSFQQQGNTAELAWGMAFAGDEPVSHYEILKNGKKVDEKKHVPICTKDKHLYRDTTAQPGDEYQVVAVDRIGRQAASEPFNV
;
A
#
# COMPACT_ATOMS: atom_id res chain seq x y z
N MET A 1 -45.05 -5.96 8.09
CA MET A 1 -43.74 -5.80 7.43
C MET A 1 -43.58 -6.95 6.46
N GLU A 2 -43.88 -6.72 5.19
CA GLU A 2 -43.56 -7.68 4.13
C GLU A 2 -42.03 -7.87 4.08
N LYS A 3 -41.58 -9.12 4.10
CA LYS A 3 -40.18 -9.45 3.77
C LYS A 3 -40.03 -9.18 2.27
N ASP A 4 -39.26 -8.16 1.90
CA ASP A 4 -38.94 -7.88 0.51
C ASP A 4 -38.40 -9.14 -0.17
N LYS A 5 -38.97 -9.49 -1.33
CA LYS A 5 -38.54 -10.63 -2.14
C LYS A 5 -37.09 -10.41 -2.60
N PRO A 6 -36.24 -11.45 -2.64
CA PRO A 6 -34.88 -11.32 -3.16
C PRO A 6 -34.89 -10.81 -4.60
N TYR A 7 -34.04 -9.82 -4.89
CA TYR A 7 -33.91 -9.21 -6.22
C TYR A 7 -33.45 -10.25 -7.26
N GLN A 8 -34.22 -10.42 -8.33
CA GLN A 8 -33.87 -11.30 -9.45
C GLN A 8 -33.09 -10.53 -10.53
N LEU A 9 -31.79 -10.81 -10.66
CA LEU A 9 -30.94 -10.31 -11.74
C LEU A 9 -31.35 -10.93 -13.08
N ASN A 10 -31.68 -10.12 -14.09
CA ASN A 10 -31.91 -10.60 -15.45
C ASN A 10 -30.61 -10.71 -16.26
N ARG A 11 -30.62 -11.44 -17.39
CA ARG A 11 -29.45 -11.67 -18.28
C ARG A 11 -28.69 -10.39 -18.65
N ARG A 12 -29.40 -9.27 -18.82
CA ARG A 12 -28.80 -7.97 -19.15
C ARG A 12 -27.96 -7.39 -18.01
N ASN A 13 -28.34 -7.64 -16.76
CA ASN A 13 -27.60 -7.21 -15.58
C ASN A 13 -26.47 -8.19 -15.24
N PHE A 14 -26.65 -9.50 -15.50
CA PHE A 14 -25.57 -10.49 -15.36
C PHE A 14 -24.38 -10.15 -16.28
N ILE A 15 -24.62 -9.91 -17.58
CA ILE A 15 -23.56 -9.54 -18.53
C ILE A 15 -22.81 -8.26 -18.07
N LYS A 16 -23.51 -7.30 -17.46
CA LYS A 16 -22.86 -6.10 -16.90
C LYS A 16 -21.93 -6.39 -15.72
N ILE A 17 -22.22 -7.43 -14.93
CA ILE A 17 -21.39 -7.89 -13.81
C ILE A 17 -20.22 -8.76 -14.30
N SER A 18 -20.45 -9.64 -15.28
CA SER A 18 -19.56 -10.76 -15.64
C SER A 18 -18.75 -10.60 -16.94
N ALA A 19 -18.90 -9.52 -17.72
CA ALA A 19 -18.29 -9.34 -19.04
C ALA A 19 -16.73 -9.32 -19.13
N ALA A 20 -16.00 -9.69 -18.08
CA ALA A 20 -14.57 -9.98 -18.16
C ALA A 20 -14.18 -11.25 -17.38
N THR A 21 -14.96 -12.33 -17.48
CA THR A 21 -14.44 -13.68 -17.18
C THR A 21 -13.96 -14.29 -18.49
N THR A 22 -12.65 -14.23 -18.71
CA THR A 22 -11.98 -14.91 -19.84
C THR A 22 -12.24 -16.42 -19.73
N ALA A 23 -13.01 -16.96 -20.67
CA ALA A 23 -13.20 -18.37 -21.05
C ALA A 23 -13.56 -19.46 -20.01
N GLY A 24 -13.80 -19.17 -18.72
CA GLY A 24 -14.05 -20.22 -17.70
C GLY A 24 -15.43 -20.29 -17.04
N ALA A 25 -16.29 -19.27 -17.14
CA ALA A 25 -17.44 -19.11 -16.25
C ALA A 25 -18.83 -19.16 -16.92
N THR A 26 -19.01 -19.92 -18.00
CA THR A 26 -20.23 -19.90 -18.83
C THR A 26 -21.39 -20.79 -18.36
N LEU A 27 -21.36 -21.41 -17.18
CA LEU A 27 -22.39 -22.38 -16.76
C LEU A 27 -22.88 -22.25 -15.31
N LEU A 28 -23.19 -21.04 -14.82
CA LEU A 28 -23.90 -20.88 -13.55
C LEU A 28 -25.38 -20.49 -13.77
N PRO A 29 -26.36 -21.19 -13.16
CA PRO A 29 -27.78 -20.90 -13.32
C PRO A 29 -28.15 -19.58 -12.64
N LEU A 30 -28.91 -18.76 -13.38
CA LEU A 30 -29.21 -17.34 -13.14
C LEU A 30 -30.20 -17.03 -12.01
N ASP A 31 -30.72 -18.03 -11.31
CA ASP A 31 -31.77 -17.81 -10.30
C ASP A 31 -31.16 -17.74 -8.90
N ASN A 32 -31.25 -16.57 -8.25
CA ASN A 32 -30.85 -16.24 -6.87
C ASN A 32 -29.34 -16.15 -6.57
N PHE A 33 -28.77 -14.95 -6.68
CA PHE A 33 -27.50 -14.59 -6.05
C PHE A 33 -27.72 -14.25 -4.56
N ALA A 34 -27.73 -15.28 -3.71
CA ALA A 34 -27.35 -15.12 -2.31
C ALA A 34 -25.81 -15.08 -2.21
N ILE A 35 -25.25 -14.64 -1.07
CA ILE A 35 -23.79 -14.73 -0.79
C ILE A 35 -23.27 -16.16 -1.09
N ASP A 36 -24.12 -17.15 -0.91
CA ASP A 36 -23.90 -18.59 -1.15
C ASP A 36 -23.62 -18.98 -2.62
N LYS A 37 -23.64 -18.03 -3.58
CA LYS A 37 -23.34 -18.27 -5.00
C LYS A 37 -22.20 -17.42 -5.58
N LEU A 38 -21.45 -16.70 -4.75
CA LEU A 38 -20.23 -16.01 -5.22
C LEU A 38 -19.16 -17.05 -5.59
N PRO A 39 -18.35 -16.80 -6.65
CA PRO A 39 -17.17 -17.64 -6.88
C PRO A 39 -16.22 -17.52 -5.69
N ALA A 40 -15.37 -18.54 -5.48
CA ALA A 40 -14.31 -18.45 -4.49
C ALA A 40 -13.42 -17.23 -4.79
N PRO A 41 -12.99 -16.46 -3.78
CA PRO A 41 -12.17 -15.29 -4.00
C PRO A 41 -10.82 -15.69 -4.59
N MET A 42 -10.41 -14.99 -5.65
CA MET A 42 -9.06 -15.06 -6.16
C MET A 42 -8.06 -14.69 -5.06
N LYS A 43 -7.02 -15.51 -4.91
CA LYS A 43 -5.93 -15.30 -3.97
C LYS A 43 -4.59 -15.22 -4.71
N ARG A 44 -3.62 -14.56 -4.08
CA ARG A 44 -2.24 -14.45 -4.55
C ARG A 44 -1.29 -14.67 -3.38
N LYS A 45 -0.14 -15.29 -3.64
CA LYS A 45 0.97 -15.33 -2.69
C LYS A 45 1.38 -13.91 -2.31
N PHE A 46 1.46 -13.61 -1.02
CA PHE A 46 1.66 -12.24 -0.55
C PHE A 46 3.15 -11.83 -0.47
N GLY A 47 3.81 -11.75 -1.62
CA GLY A 47 5.24 -11.49 -1.70
C GLY A 47 6.06 -12.57 -0.97
N LYS A 48 6.95 -12.15 -0.06
CA LYS A 48 7.73 -13.03 0.82
C LYS A 48 6.97 -13.53 2.05
N ILE A 49 5.79 -12.99 2.32
CA ILE A 49 4.96 -13.43 3.45
C ILE A 49 4.31 -14.76 3.05
N ASP A 50 4.40 -15.77 3.93
CA ASP A 50 3.79 -17.08 3.73
C ASP A 50 2.26 -17.01 4.00
N PHE A 51 1.56 -16.32 3.10
CA PHE A 51 0.12 -16.13 3.15
C PHE A 51 -0.46 -15.94 1.75
N GLU A 52 -1.59 -16.60 1.49
CA GLU A 52 -2.38 -16.41 0.26
C GLU A 52 -3.46 -15.35 0.51
N VAL A 53 -3.21 -14.14 0.04
CA VAL A 53 -4.10 -12.98 0.26
C VAL A 53 -5.15 -12.87 -0.83
N THR A 54 -6.39 -12.58 -0.47
CA THR A 54 -7.44 -12.27 -1.45
C THR A 54 -7.12 -10.99 -2.19
N THR A 55 -7.44 -10.94 -3.49
CA THR A 55 -7.21 -9.74 -4.30
C THR A 55 -8.00 -8.53 -3.81
N LEU A 56 -9.17 -8.74 -3.19
CA LEU A 56 -9.88 -7.70 -2.44
C LEU A 56 -9.53 -7.78 -0.94
N GLY A 57 -9.21 -6.64 -0.34
CA GLY A 57 -9.15 -6.44 1.11
C GLY A 57 -10.18 -5.39 1.56
N LEU A 58 -10.63 -5.48 2.81
CA LEU A 58 -11.54 -4.49 3.40
C LEU A 58 -10.74 -3.38 4.08
N GLY A 59 -10.89 -2.15 3.60
CA GLY A 59 -10.28 -0.96 4.19
C GLY A 59 -11.11 -0.37 5.34
N GLY A 60 -10.45 -0.02 6.45
CA GLY A 60 -11.07 0.54 7.66
C GLY A 60 -11.42 2.03 7.61
N GLN A 61 -11.27 2.69 6.46
CA GLN A 61 -11.80 4.05 6.23
C GLN A 61 -13.27 3.99 5.74
N ALA A 62 -13.74 5.02 5.03
CA ALA A 62 -15.16 5.17 4.63
C ALA A 62 -16.09 5.02 5.85
N SER A 63 -17.18 4.25 5.78
CA SER A 63 -18.14 4.13 6.88
C SER A 63 -17.58 3.48 8.14
N LEU A 64 -16.45 2.77 8.07
CA LEU A 64 -15.82 2.19 9.27
C LEU A 64 -15.11 3.25 10.14
N GLN A 65 -14.63 4.33 9.53
CA GLN A 65 -14.01 5.48 10.22
C GLN A 65 -15.01 6.64 10.37
N TRP A 66 -15.65 7.03 9.28
CA TRP A 66 -16.56 8.17 9.17
C TRP A 66 -18.00 7.67 9.09
N THR A 67 -18.49 7.05 10.15
CA THR A 67 -19.78 6.33 10.17
C THR A 67 -20.97 7.29 10.02
N PRO A 68 -21.74 7.22 8.92
CA PRO A 68 -23.01 7.94 8.81
C PRO A 68 -24.02 7.44 9.85
N GLU A 69 -24.93 8.30 10.29
CA GLU A 69 -25.92 7.98 11.34
C GLU A 69 -26.82 6.78 10.97
N ASP A 70 -27.07 6.58 9.68
CA ASP A 70 -27.92 5.53 9.13
C ASP A 70 -27.16 4.23 8.79
N VAL A 71 -25.88 4.12 9.16
CA VAL A 71 -25.03 2.96 8.83
C VAL A 71 -24.50 2.28 10.10
N ASP A 72 -24.70 0.96 10.18
CA ASP A 72 -23.93 0.10 11.07
C ASP A 72 -22.71 -0.48 10.31
N PRO A 73 -21.47 -0.18 10.73
CA PRO A 73 -20.27 -0.73 10.09
C PRO A 73 -20.06 -2.24 10.31
N VAL A 74 -20.61 -2.84 11.37
CA VAL A 74 -20.38 -4.25 11.70
C VAL A 74 -20.88 -5.20 10.60
N PRO A 75 -22.11 -5.04 10.05
CA PRO A 75 -22.58 -5.79 8.89
C PRO A 75 -21.67 -5.75 7.66
N ILE A 76 -20.96 -4.64 7.41
CA ILE A 76 -20.01 -4.53 6.30
C ILE A 76 -18.86 -5.53 6.50
N ILE A 77 -18.31 -5.57 7.71
CA ILE A 77 -17.20 -6.46 8.08
C ILE A 77 -17.65 -7.94 8.02
N LEU A 78 -18.81 -8.25 8.59
CA LEU A 78 -19.38 -9.60 8.55
C LEU A 78 -19.67 -10.06 7.12
N LYS A 79 -20.17 -9.17 6.26
CA LYS A 79 -20.40 -9.48 4.84
C LYS A 79 -19.09 -9.77 4.11
N ALA A 80 -18.05 -8.96 4.32
CA ALA A 80 -16.74 -9.21 3.73
C ALA A 80 -16.17 -10.57 4.14
N PHE A 81 -16.30 -10.90 5.42
CA PHE A 81 -15.89 -12.19 5.97
C PHE A 81 -16.64 -13.36 5.31
N ARG A 82 -17.97 -13.29 5.23
CA ARG A 82 -18.80 -14.32 4.57
C ARG A 82 -18.48 -14.49 3.08
N MET A 83 -18.02 -13.43 2.42
CA MET A 83 -17.56 -13.47 1.03
C MET A 83 -16.14 -14.05 0.89
N GLY A 84 -15.49 -14.44 1.98
CA GLY A 84 -14.16 -15.04 1.98
C GLY A 84 -13.00 -14.04 1.85
N VAL A 85 -13.26 -12.73 1.97
CA VAL A 85 -12.20 -11.71 2.04
C VAL A 85 -11.34 -11.99 3.26
N ASN A 86 -10.02 -12.07 3.08
CA ASN A 86 -9.10 -12.44 4.15
C ASN A 86 -8.04 -11.39 4.49
N TYR A 87 -8.12 -10.18 3.91
CA TYR A 87 -7.26 -9.06 4.28
C TYR A 87 -8.10 -7.92 4.87
N PHE A 88 -7.76 -7.49 6.09
CA PHE A 88 -8.47 -6.46 6.83
C PHE A 88 -7.51 -5.38 7.30
N ASP A 89 -7.84 -4.12 6.99
CA ASP A 89 -6.96 -2.99 7.22
C ASP A 89 -7.60 -1.96 8.15
N THR A 90 -6.88 -1.48 9.16
CA THR A 90 -7.32 -0.42 10.06
C THR A 90 -6.14 0.44 10.52
N SER A 91 -6.34 1.39 11.43
CA SER A 91 -5.27 2.24 11.96
C SER A 91 -5.67 2.91 13.28
N ASN A 92 -4.68 3.28 14.09
CA ASN A 92 -4.87 4.15 15.24
C ASN A 92 -5.36 5.57 14.90
N LEU A 93 -5.41 5.96 13.63
CA LEU A 93 -5.99 7.21 13.13
C LEU A 93 -7.40 7.08 12.55
N TYR A 94 -7.98 5.88 12.54
CA TYR A 94 -9.27 5.63 11.88
C TYR A 94 -10.45 5.66 12.85
N GLY A 95 -10.38 6.49 13.90
CA GLY A 95 -11.48 6.72 14.83
C GLY A 95 -12.08 5.41 15.35
N PRO A 96 -13.39 5.14 15.14
CA PRO A 96 -14.07 3.94 15.64
C PRO A 96 -13.75 2.65 14.89
N SER A 97 -12.99 2.68 13.79
CA SER A 97 -12.76 1.51 12.91
C SER A 97 -12.28 0.26 13.66
N GLN A 98 -11.27 0.39 14.53
CA GLN A 98 -10.75 -0.76 15.30
C GLN A 98 -11.80 -1.35 16.24
N MET A 99 -12.63 -0.50 16.86
CA MET A 99 -13.73 -0.96 17.71
C MET A 99 -14.84 -1.65 16.91
N ASN A 100 -15.12 -1.20 15.69
CA ASN A 100 -16.07 -1.85 14.79
C ASN A 100 -15.58 -3.24 14.37
N PHE A 101 -14.29 -3.39 14.07
CA PHE A 101 -13.66 -4.71 13.90
C PHE A 101 -13.77 -5.57 15.16
N GLY A 102 -13.50 -5.02 16.35
CA GLY A 102 -13.61 -5.76 17.60
C GLY A 102 -15.03 -6.26 17.91
N LYS A 103 -16.08 -5.52 17.53
CA LYS A 103 -17.48 -6.01 17.60
C LYS A 103 -17.73 -7.16 16.64
N ALA A 104 -17.26 -7.04 15.40
CA ALA A 104 -17.40 -8.09 14.39
C ALA A 104 -16.63 -9.37 14.78
N PHE A 105 -15.42 -9.23 15.30
CA PHE A 105 -14.57 -10.35 15.72
C PHE A 105 -15.19 -11.17 16.85
N ARG A 106 -15.89 -10.54 17.80
CA ARG A 106 -16.69 -11.26 18.81
C ARG A 106 -17.81 -12.06 18.18
N THR A 107 -18.49 -11.50 17.18
CA THR A 107 -19.56 -12.20 16.45
C THR A 107 -19.03 -13.40 15.65
N LEU A 108 -17.76 -13.32 15.21
CA LEU A 108 -17.07 -14.35 14.42
C LEU A 108 -16.22 -15.30 15.28
N ASN A 109 -16.25 -15.17 16.60
CA ASN A 109 -15.42 -15.92 17.55
C ASN A 109 -13.90 -15.84 17.26
N LEU A 110 -13.38 -14.66 16.91
CA LEU A 110 -11.96 -14.44 16.58
C LEU A 110 -11.13 -13.89 17.74
N VAL A 111 -11.72 -13.75 18.93
CA VAL A 111 -11.05 -13.20 20.12
C VAL A 111 -10.44 -14.35 20.93
N PRO A 112 -9.10 -14.42 21.08
CA PRO A 112 -8.45 -15.44 21.89
C PRO A 112 -8.95 -15.43 23.33
N GLY A 113 -9.11 -16.63 23.92
CA GLY A 113 -9.53 -16.80 25.31
C GLY A 113 -11.05 -16.69 25.56
N GLU A 114 -11.83 -16.19 24.59
CA GLU A 114 -13.29 -16.17 24.71
C GLU A 114 -13.93 -17.53 24.39
N PRO A 115 -15.08 -17.88 24.99
CA PRO A 115 -15.80 -19.11 24.65
C PRO A 115 -16.11 -19.20 23.15
N GLY A 116 -15.74 -20.32 22.55
CA GLY A 116 -15.97 -20.57 21.12
C GLY A 116 -14.91 -20.01 20.18
N TYR A 117 -13.80 -19.44 20.70
CA TYR A 117 -12.68 -18.95 19.90
C TYR A 117 -12.24 -19.94 18.82
N ASP A 118 -12.28 -19.50 17.56
CA ASP A 118 -11.87 -20.26 16.38
C ASP A 118 -10.47 -19.81 15.93
N GLU A 119 -9.46 -20.51 16.44
CA GLU A 119 -8.06 -20.22 16.14
C GLU A 119 -7.72 -20.43 14.66
N ALA A 120 -8.28 -21.47 14.04
CA ALA A 120 -8.04 -21.77 12.62
C ALA A 120 -8.59 -20.64 11.75
N LEU A 121 -9.78 -20.16 12.08
CA LEU A 121 -10.41 -19.04 11.40
C LEU A 121 -9.65 -17.73 11.63
N ARG A 122 -9.19 -17.45 12.85
CA ARG A 122 -8.33 -16.27 13.12
C ARG A 122 -7.04 -16.33 12.32
N LYS A 123 -6.40 -17.49 12.19
CA LYS A 123 -5.19 -17.69 11.37
C LYS A 123 -5.45 -17.60 9.87
N SER A 124 -6.69 -17.79 9.42
CA SER A 124 -7.06 -17.73 8.00
C SER A 124 -7.17 -16.30 7.44
N ILE A 125 -7.17 -15.28 8.32
CA ILE A 125 -7.23 -13.86 7.94
C ILE A 125 -5.94 -13.13 8.29
N PHE A 126 -5.68 -12.05 7.56
CA PHE A 126 -4.56 -11.15 7.71
C PHE A 126 -5.06 -9.79 8.18
N LEU A 127 -4.73 -9.42 9.42
CA LEU A 127 -5.16 -8.18 10.05
C LEU A 127 -4.00 -7.19 10.16
N THR A 128 -4.17 -6.04 9.52
CA THR A 128 -3.18 -4.96 9.48
C THR A 128 -3.67 -3.74 10.24
N THR A 129 -2.87 -3.24 11.18
CA THR A 129 -3.04 -1.90 11.78
C THR A 129 -1.87 -0.99 11.41
N LYS A 130 -1.90 0.26 11.90
CA LYS A 130 -0.85 1.23 11.63
C LYS A 130 -0.63 2.19 12.79
N THR A 131 0.61 2.65 12.92
CA THR A 131 1.03 3.73 13.82
C THR A 131 1.49 4.93 12.98
N HIS A 132 1.06 6.14 13.36
CA HIS A 132 1.67 7.37 12.82
C HIS A 132 2.77 7.92 13.76
N ILE A 133 3.06 7.23 14.86
CA ILE A 133 4.16 7.59 15.73
C ILE A 133 5.47 7.02 15.14
N ARG A 134 6.46 7.89 14.93
CA ARG A 134 7.78 7.56 14.34
C ARG A 134 8.76 7.01 15.37
N TRP A 135 8.50 7.26 16.65
CA TRP A 135 9.36 6.92 17.77
C TRP A 135 8.90 5.66 18.49
N GLY A 136 9.85 4.90 19.03
CA GLY A 136 9.58 3.66 19.74
C GLY A 136 8.95 3.87 21.13
N ASN A 137 9.42 4.86 21.88
CA ASN A 137 8.96 5.22 23.23
C ASN A 137 8.39 6.65 23.26
N ASN A 138 8.21 7.23 24.45
CA ASN A 138 7.76 8.61 24.68
C ASN A 138 8.90 9.62 24.96
N ASN A 139 10.15 9.16 24.97
CA ASN A 139 11.32 10.01 25.10
C ASN A 139 11.73 10.50 23.71
N PHE A 140 10.88 11.31 23.07
CA PHE A 140 11.15 11.85 21.74
C PHE A 140 10.99 13.37 21.71
N PRO A 141 11.71 14.06 20.79
CA PRO A 141 11.62 15.50 20.67
C PRO A 141 10.21 15.93 20.22
N PRO A 142 9.80 17.18 20.49
CA PRO A 142 8.56 17.72 19.97
C PRO A 142 8.45 17.54 18.45
N ASP A 143 7.22 17.40 17.96
CA ASP A 143 6.94 17.33 16.53
C ASP A 143 7.57 18.51 15.77
N SER A 144 8.10 18.22 14.59
CA SER A 144 8.60 19.21 13.65
C SER A 144 7.73 19.26 12.39
N GLU A 145 8.02 20.20 11.49
CA GLU A 145 7.31 20.26 10.21
C GLU A 145 7.44 18.97 9.39
N LYS A 146 8.58 18.26 9.53
CA LYS A 146 8.94 17.09 8.73
C LYS A 146 8.79 15.75 9.46
N VAL A 147 8.73 15.75 10.79
CA VAL A 147 8.51 14.55 11.60
C VAL A 147 7.34 14.82 12.53
N ARG A 148 6.18 14.23 12.22
CA ARG A 148 4.93 14.42 12.95
C ARG A 148 4.42 13.10 13.50
N ASN A 149 3.90 13.15 14.72
CA ASN A 149 3.32 11.99 15.39
C ASN A 149 1.84 12.26 15.60
N TRP A 150 0.98 11.34 15.15
CA TRP A 150 -0.46 11.44 15.37
C TRP A 150 -1.01 10.12 15.87
N THR A 151 -1.98 10.18 16.77
CA THR A 151 -2.78 9.02 17.18
C THR A 151 -4.15 9.48 17.67
N ASN A 152 -5.17 8.62 17.60
CA ASN A 152 -6.42 8.84 18.34
C ASN A 152 -6.35 8.28 19.78
N GLY A 153 -5.17 7.85 20.23
CA GLY A 153 -4.87 7.46 21.60
C GLY A 153 -4.01 8.50 22.33
N ASP A 154 -3.36 8.06 23.40
CA ASP A 154 -2.29 8.81 24.04
C ASP A 154 -0.94 8.48 23.38
N HIS A 155 -0.03 9.47 23.33
CA HIS A 155 1.31 9.36 22.79
C HIS A 155 2.30 8.69 23.78
N GLY A 156 1.88 8.46 25.03
CA GLY A 156 2.74 8.13 26.17
C GLY A 156 3.58 6.84 26.08
N LEU A 157 3.38 5.96 25.09
CA LEU A 157 4.20 4.76 24.88
C LEU A 157 4.78 4.66 23.46
N GLY A 158 4.82 5.77 22.72
CA GLY A 158 5.29 5.78 21.34
C GLY A 158 4.49 4.84 20.44
N ALA A 159 5.15 4.28 19.42
CA ALA A 159 4.56 3.29 18.52
C ALA A 159 4.08 2.00 19.24
N ILE A 160 4.67 1.64 20.39
CA ILE A 160 4.24 0.49 21.19
C ILE A 160 2.89 0.74 21.86
N GLY A 161 2.62 1.99 22.24
CA GLY A 161 1.29 2.41 22.70
C GLY A 161 0.21 2.14 21.65
N ASP A 162 0.48 2.54 20.42
CA ASP A 162 -0.41 2.31 19.27
C ASP A 162 -0.63 0.80 18.99
N LEU A 163 0.41 -0.03 19.11
CA LEU A 163 0.28 -1.49 18.99
C LEU A 163 -0.65 -2.06 20.07
N LYS A 164 -0.39 -1.75 21.35
CA LYS A 164 -1.19 -2.25 22.49
C LYS A 164 -2.63 -1.72 22.47
N ARG A 165 -2.82 -0.46 22.09
CA ARG A 165 -4.15 0.13 21.88
C ARG A 165 -4.91 -0.60 20.79
N SER A 166 -4.26 -0.93 19.67
CA SER A 166 -4.88 -1.69 18.59
C SER A 166 -5.39 -3.04 19.09
N LEU A 167 -4.55 -3.79 19.83
CA LEU A 167 -4.96 -5.06 20.41
C LEU A 167 -6.12 -4.92 21.39
N SER A 168 -6.08 -3.90 22.24
CA SER A 168 -7.16 -3.65 23.20
C SER A 168 -8.48 -3.31 22.49
N GLN A 169 -8.46 -2.55 21.40
CA GLN A 169 -9.67 -2.21 20.65
C GLN A 169 -10.20 -3.36 19.79
N LEU A 170 -9.29 -4.16 19.19
CA LEU A 170 -9.64 -5.26 18.29
C LEU A 170 -10.06 -6.52 19.03
N PHE A 171 -9.47 -6.81 20.19
CA PHE A 171 -9.66 -8.07 20.90
C PHE A 171 -10.09 -7.87 22.36
N GLY A 172 -9.73 -6.75 22.99
CA GLY A 172 -9.96 -6.50 24.41
C GLY A 172 -11.05 -5.47 24.71
N ASP A 173 -10.87 -4.73 25.80
CA ASP A 173 -11.87 -3.82 26.36
C ASP A 173 -11.83 -2.39 25.77
N GLY A 174 -10.89 -2.11 24.88
CA GLY A 174 -10.61 -0.77 24.34
C GLY A 174 -10.01 0.21 25.34
N LYS A 175 -9.65 -0.23 26.55
CA LYS A 175 -9.13 0.59 27.67
C LYS A 175 -7.74 0.16 28.14
N GLY A 176 -7.08 -0.72 27.40
CA GLY A 176 -5.70 -1.15 27.65
C GLY A 176 -5.55 -2.65 27.88
N TYR A 177 -6.63 -3.36 28.23
CA TYR A 177 -6.60 -4.82 28.32
C TYR A 177 -6.75 -5.45 26.93
N TYR A 178 -6.01 -6.54 26.69
CA TYR A 178 -6.19 -7.48 25.60
C TYR A 178 -5.86 -8.90 26.11
N PRO A 179 -6.52 -9.95 25.59
CA PRO A 179 -6.30 -11.31 26.06
C PRO A 179 -4.96 -11.88 25.59
N ASP A 180 -4.43 -12.85 26.34
CA ASP A 180 -3.27 -13.64 25.93
C ASP A 180 -3.54 -14.32 24.58
N GLY A 181 -2.54 -14.31 23.70
CA GLY A 181 -2.67 -14.82 22.32
C GLY A 181 -3.25 -13.82 21.33
N ALA A 182 -3.63 -12.61 21.74
CA ALA A 182 -3.99 -11.54 20.81
C ALA A 182 -2.78 -11.05 20.01
N TYR A 183 -2.95 -10.88 18.70
CA TYR A 183 -1.93 -10.32 17.81
C TYR A 183 -2.55 -9.66 16.58
N VAL A 184 -1.82 -8.73 15.99
CA VAL A 184 -2.05 -8.27 14.61
C VAL A 184 -1.07 -8.97 13.67
N ASP A 185 -1.50 -9.30 12.45
CA ASP A 185 -0.60 -9.93 11.48
C ASP A 185 0.45 -8.92 11.02
N MET A 186 0.07 -7.65 10.88
CA MET A 186 1.00 -6.60 10.48
C MET A 186 0.73 -5.25 11.13
N ILE A 187 1.80 -4.50 11.35
CA ILE A 187 1.74 -3.07 11.64
C ILE A 187 2.53 -2.27 10.60
N LEU A 188 1.95 -1.17 10.12
CA LEU A 188 2.60 -0.27 9.18
C LEU A 188 2.99 1.05 9.86
N ALA A 189 4.16 1.60 9.50
CA ALA A 189 4.44 3.02 9.69
C ALA A 189 3.59 3.85 8.72
N HIS A 190 2.72 4.72 9.24
CA HIS A 190 1.67 5.42 8.50
C HIS A 190 1.83 6.94 8.57
N ASN A 191 1.66 7.72 7.52
CA ASN A 191 2.14 7.48 6.15
C ASN A 191 3.51 8.17 5.99
N LEU A 192 4.32 7.76 5.01
CA LEU A 192 5.58 8.44 4.72
C LEU A 192 5.38 9.65 3.80
N ASN A 193 5.97 10.77 4.19
CA ASN A 193 5.95 12.03 3.45
C ASN A 193 7.36 12.62 3.26
N PHE A 194 8.23 12.52 4.26
CA PHE A 194 9.55 13.16 4.28
C PHE A 194 10.68 12.17 4.59
N MET A 195 11.90 12.48 4.13
CA MET A 195 13.09 11.64 4.36
C MET A 195 13.44 11.57 5.86
N GLU A 196 13.23 12.65 6.60
CA GLU A 196 13.48 12.74 8.03
C GLU A 196 12.61 11.76 8.83
N GLU A 197 11.43 11.38 8.32
CA GLU A 197 10.63 10.33 8.94
C GLU A 197 11.30 8.96 8.78
N VAL A 198 11.95 8.71 7.64
CA VAL A 198 12.74 7.50 7.39
C VAL A 198 13.92 7.46 8.35
N ASP A 199 14.65 8.58 8.51
CA ASP A 199 15.77 8.70 9.46
C ASP A 199 15.35 8.31 10.88
N VAL A 200 14.23 8.85 11.35
CA VAL A 200 13.72 8.56 12.69
C VAL A 200 13.30 7.10 12.81
N LEU A 201 12.58 6.55 11.83
CA LEU A 201 12.07 5.18 11.89
C LEU A 201 13.20 4.13 12.00
N PHE A 202 14.35 4.38 11.37
CA PHE A 202 15.54 3.50 11.42
C PHE A 202 16.49 3.78 12.59
N LYS A 203 16.30 4.86 13.36
CA LYS A 203 17.14 5.16 14.54
C LYS A 203 17.11 3.99 15.53
N GLY A 204 18.27 3.55 16.00
CA GLY A 204 18.43 2.36 16.84
C GLY A 204 18.51 1.03 16.09
N LEU A 205 18.22 1.00 14.78
CA LEU A 205 18.65 -0.09 13.89
C LEU A 205 20.00 0.24 13.25
N GLU A 206 20.13 1.47 12.75
CA GLU A 206 21.35 1.96 12.06
C GLU A 206 22.33 2.66 12.98
N THR A 207 21.82 3.21 14.08
CA THR A 207 22.62 3.87 15.10
C THR A 207 22.70 2.97 16.33
N PRO A 208 23.73 3.12 17.18
CA PRO A 208 23.74 2.45 18.47
C PRO A 208 22.42 2.66 19.22
N LEU A 209 21.86 1.56 19.75
CA LEU A 209 20.62 1.59 20.51
C LEU A 209 20.92 1.95 21.97
N ASP A 210 20.32 3.03 22.46
CA ASP A 210 20.25 3.38 23.87
C ASP A 210 18.81 3.18 24.37
N PRO A 211 18.52 2.15 25.19
CA PRO A 211 17.20 1.92 25.76
C PRO A 211 16.63 3.09 26.56
N ASN A 212 17.48 3.97 27.10
CA ASN A 212 17.06 5.16 27.84
C ASN A 212 16.94 6.40 26.93
N GLY A 213 17.41 6.31 25.70
CA GLY A 213 17.43 7.39 24.72
C GLY A 213 16.26 7.34 23.74
N GLU A 214 16.45 8.07 22.63
CA GLU A 214 15.49 8.16 21.55
C GLU A 214 15.81 7.12 20.47
N PHE A 215 14.82 6.33 20.06
CA PHE A 215 14.95 5.38 18.95
C PHE A 215 13.65 5.27 18.17
N GLY A 216 13.78 4.80 16.93
CA GLY A 216 12.70 4.70 15.97
C GLY A 216 11.68 3.62 16.31
N ALA A 217 10.51 3.72 15.69
CA ALA A 217 9.44 2.75 15.86
C ALA A 217 9.86 1.34 15.43
N PHE A 218 10.70 1.18 14.40
CA PHE A 218 11.00 -0.14 13.86
C PHE A 218 11.80 -1.02 14.82
N VAL A 219 12.83 -0.50 15.51
CA VAL A 219 13.57 -1.30 16.50
C VAL A 219 12.68 -1.74 17.67
N ALA A 220 11.72 -0.90 18.07
CA ALA A 220 10.74 -1.21 19.10
C ALA A 220 9.74 -2.28 18.63
N LEU A 221 9.20 -2.13 17.43
CA LEU A 221 8.25 -3.08 16.85
C LEU A 221 8.92 -4.44 16.59
N ARG A 222 10.22 -4.46 16.27
CA ARG A 222 11.01 -5.69 16.13
C ARG A 222 11.00 -6.51 17.41
N ASP A 223 11.09 -5.88 18.59
CA ASP A 223 11.00 -6.60 19.87
C ASP A 223 9.69 -7.39 20.00
N TYR A 224 8.58 -6.79 19.59
CA TYR A 224 7.26 -7.42 19.62
C TYR A 224 6.99 -8.38 18.46
N ARG A 225 7.82 -8.34 17.41
CA ARG A 225 7.82 -9.35 16.34
C ARG A 225 8.59 -10.60 16.76
N ASP A 226 9.77 -10.39 17.29
CA ASP A 226 10.75 -11.45 17.53
C ASP A 226 10.63 -12.04 18.94
N GLY A 227 9.91 -11.36 19.85
CA GLY A 227 9.81 -11.72 21.27
C GLY A 227 11.07 -11.36 22.05
N THR A 228 11.82 -10.36 21.57
CA THR A 228 13.02 -9.85 22.23
C THR A 228 12.68 -8.65 23.11
N ASN A 229 13.67 -8.15 23.85
CA ASN A 229 13.54 -6.94 24.68
C ASN A 229 14.78 -6.05 24.55
N LEU A 230 15.26 -5.85 23.32
CA LEU A 230 16.46 -5.06 23.03
C LEU A 230 16.29 -3.59 23.42
N THR A 231 15.08 -3.06 23.26
CA THR A 231 14.73 -1.67 23.57
C THR A 231 14.30 -1.45 25.03
N GLY A 232 14.11 -2.52 25.80
CA GLY A 232 13.52 -2.46 27.14
C GLY A 232 11.99 -2.30 27.17
N LEU A 233 11.33 -2.13 26.02
CA LEU A 233 9.89 -1.90 25.93
C LEU A 233 9.04 -3.17 25.93
N ASN A 234 9.63 -4.36 25.85
CA ASN A 234 8.96 -5.67 25.84
C ASN A 234 9.46 -6.61 26.95
N PRO A 235 9.36 -6.24 28.24
CA PRO A 235 9.91 -7.03 29.35
C PRO A 235 9.27 -8.41 29.53
N LYS A 236 8.10 -8.63 28.92
CA LYS A 236 7.37 -9.89 28.93
C LYS A 236 7.68 -10.79 27.73
N HIS A 237 8.55 -10.36 26.81
CA HIS A 237 8.90 -11.12 25.60
C HIS A 237 7.67 -11.48 24.74
N GLU A 238 6.69 -10.56 24.68
CA GLU A 238 5.44 -10.77 23.96
C GLU A 238 5.68 -10.80 22.45
N LYS A 239 4.89 -11.60 21.73
CA LYS A 239 4.86 -11.65 20.26
C LYS A 239 3.53 -11.13 19.73
N LEU A 240 3.41 -9.80 19.67
CA LEU A 240 2.15 -9.10 19.44
C LEU A 240 1.91 -8.72 17.97
N VAL A 241 2.95 -8.83 17.13
CA VAL A 241 2.88 -8.56 15.69
C VAL A 241 3.71 -9.58 14.93
N LYS A 242 3.30 -9.99 13.71
CA LYS A 242 4.09 -10.94 12.89
C LYS A 242 4.95 -10.24 11.84
N HIS A 243 4.44 -9.15 11.26
CA HIS A 243 5.06 -8.45 10.15
C HIS A 243 5.12 -6.93 10.39
N ILE A 244 6.18 -6.30 9.90
CA ILE A 244 6.35 -4.85 9.97
C ILE A 244 6.43 -4.33 8.53
N GLY A 245 5.80 -3.20 8.25
CA GLY A 245 5.87 -2.57 6.94
C GLY A 245 5.69 -1.06 7.03
N PHE A 246 5.42 -0.44 5.89
CA PHE A 246 5.14 0.98 5.81
C PHE A 246 4.01 1.27 4.81
N SER A 247 3.44 2.46 4.92
CA SER A 247 2.49 2.97 3.93
C SER A 247 2.89 4.34 3.42
N GLY A 248 2.52 4.63 2.18
CA GLY A 248 2.78 5.92 1.58
C GLY A 248 1.88 6.20 0.39
N HIS A 249 1.59 7.48 0.21
CA HIS A 249 0.88 7.98 -0.97
C HIS A 249 1.42 9.31 -1.45
N TYR A 250 2.26 10.00 -0.68
CA TYR A 250 2.69 11.35 -1.00
C TYR A 250 3.89 11.38 -1.95
N SER A 251 4.98 10.68 -1.61
CA SER A 251 6.27 10.80 -2.29
C SER A 251 6.85 9.44 -2.65
N ALA A 252 6.91 9.14 -3.95
CA ALA A 252 7.58 7.93 -4.45
C ALA A 252 9.07 7.88 -4.06
N PRO A 253 9.86 8.99 -4.16
CA PRO A 253 11.25 9.00 -3.69
C PRO A 253 11.44 8.58 -2.23
N VAL A 254 10.59 9.07 -1.31
CA VAL A 254 10.69 8.71 0.12
C VAL A 254 10.36 7.23 0.35
N MET A 255 9.39 6.69 -0.39
CA MET A 255 9.07 5.26 -0.33
C MET A 255 10.19 4.39 -0.92
N MET A 256 10.85 4.85 -1.98
CA MET A 256 12.03 4.17 -2.52
C MET A 256 13.19 4.17 -1.52
N GLU A 257 13.44 5.31 -0.87
CA GLU A 257 14.44 5.44 0.22
C GLU A 257 14.20 4.42 1.33
N MET A 258 12.96 4.35 1.83
CA MET A 258 12.53 3.41 2.86
C MET A 258 12.86 1.94 2.48
N ILE A 259 12.60 1.56 1.22
CA ILE A 259 12.91 0.20 0.73
C ILE A 259 14.41 -0.03 0.65
N GLN A 260 15.17 0.90 0.07
CA GLN A 260 16.61 0.77 -0.18
C GLN A 260 17.43 0.74 1.10
N ARG A 261 16.96 1.44 2.13
CA ARG A 261 17.61 1.57 3.43
C ARG A 261 17.46 0.32 4.32
N ASP A 262 16.43 -0.50 4.08
CA ASP A 262 16.21 -1.72 4.85
C ASP A 262 17.25 -2.82 4.52
N GLN A 263 18.42 -2.73 5.12
CA GLN A 263 19.44 -3.78 5.15
C GLN A 263 19.21 -4.79 6.29
N TYR A 264 18.22 -4.54 7.15
CA TYR A 264 17.94 -5.31 8.37
C TYR A 264 16.85 -6.36 8.18
N GLY A 265 16.21 -6.38 7.01
CA GLY A 265 15.10 -7.29 6.71
C GLY A 265 13.87 -7.01 7.58
N ILE A 266 13.64 -5.75 7.95
CA ILE A 266 12.52 -5.40 8.82
C ILE A 266 11.21 -5.20 8.05
N LEU A 267 11.27 -4.81 6.78
CA LEU A 267 10.09 -4.46 6.00
C LEU A 267 9.56 -5.66 5.22
N ASP A 268 8.32 -6.05 5.50
CA ASP A 268 7.63 -7.18 4.89
C ASP A 268 6.64 -6.78 3.80
N ALA A 269 5.98 -5.64 3.97
CA ALA A 269 4.99 -5.15 3.01
C ALA A 269 4.96 -3.62 2.89
N MET A 270 4.39 -3.17 1.79
CA MET A 270 4.18 -1.78 1.43
C MET A 270 2.71 -1.56 1.05
N LEU A 271 2.06 -0.61 1.72
CA LEU A 271 0.75 -0.10 1.33
C LEU A 271 0.91 1.19 0.53
N VAL A 272 0.45 1.21 -0.73
CA VAL A 272 0.75 2.28 -1.70
C VAL A 272 -0.49 2.77 -2.43
N ALA A 273 -0.54 4.08 -2.72
CA ALA A 273 -1.57 4.63 -3.58
C ALA A 273 -1.36 4.21 -5.05
N ILE A 274 -2.41 3.69 -5.69
CA ILE A 274 -2.43 3.40 -7.12
C ILE A 274 -3.86 3.46 -7.64
N ASN A 275 -4.06 4.28 -8.68
CA ASN A 275 -5.33 4.43 -9.40
C ASN A 275 -5.06 5.06 -10.78
N LEU A 276 -6.12 5.35 -11.54
CA LEU A 276 -6.02 5.87 -12.91
C LEU A 276 -5.26 7.18 -13.08
N ASN A 277 -5.19 7.99 -12.03
CA ASN A 277 -4.51 9.29 -12.04
C ASN A 277 -3.06 9.20 -11.56
N ASP A 278 -2.58 8.04 -11.08
CA ASP A 278 -1.20 7.87 -10.56
C ASP A 278 -0.15 8.36 -11.56
N ARG A 279 -0.30 7.92 -12.81
CA ARG A 279 0.47 8.25 -14.00
C ARG A 279 0.63 9.76 -14.29
N ARG A 280 -0.30 10.58 -13.80
CA ARG A 280 -0.34 12.05 -13.97
C ARG A 280 0.34 12.79 -12.81
N MET A 281 0.80 12.06 -11.78
CA MET A 281 1.52 12.56 -10.62
C MET A 281 2.98 12.07 -10.66
N PHE A 282 3.77 12.33 -9.61
CA PHE A 282 5.00 11.58 -9.41
C PHE A 282 4.64 10.15 -9.01
N ASN A 283 4.47 9.33 -10.05
CA ASN A 283 3.72 8.09 -9.98
C ASN A 283 4.44 6.99 -9.20
N MET A 284 3.64 6.13 -8.57
CA MET A 284 4.14 4.99 -7.80
C MET A 284 4.43 3.79 -8.71
N GLN A 285 3.67 3.62 -9.80
CA GLN A 285 3.71 2.42 -10.64
C GLN A 285 5.03 2.22 -11.41
N TYR A 286 5.79 3.28 -11.69
CA TYR A 286 7.11 3.18 -12.33
C TYR A 286 8.29 3.48 -11.40
N ASN A 287 8.00 3.80 -10.13
CA ASN A 287 9.00 4.17 -9.14
C ASN A 287 8.98 3.19 -7.94
N ALA A 288 8.17 3.47 -6.91
CA ALA A 288 8.18 2.69 -5.66
C ALA A 288 7.67 1.24 -5.82
N ILE A 289 6.65 0.99 -6.66
CA ILE A 289 6.04 -0.34 -6.81
C ILE A 289 7.02 -1.37 -7.41
N PRO A 290 7.74 -1.07 -8.52
CA PRO A 290 8.77 -1.96 -9.05
C PRO A 290 9.85 -2.33 -8.03
N LEU A 291 10.22 -1.41 -7.15
CA LEU A 291 11.23 -1.64 -6.12
C LEU A 291 10.74 -2.60 -5.04
N ALA A 292 9.50 -2.44 -4.58
CA ALA A 292 8.87 -3.35 -3.63
C ALA A 292 8.67 -4.76 -4.23
N LYS A 293 8.28 -4.84 -5.52
CA LYS A 293 8.20 -6.11 -6.26
C LYS A 293 9.56 -6.79 -6.33
N ALA A 294 10.62 -6.07 -6.67
CA ALA A 294 11.98 -6.61 -6.76
C ALA A 294 12.52 -7.07 -5.39
N LYS A 295 12.12 -6.43 -4.28
CA LYS A 295 12.43 -6.88 -2.90
C LYS A 295 11.48 -7.98 -2.40
N ASN A 296 10.60 -8.50 -3.25
CA ASN A 296 9.58 -9.50 -2.92
C ASN A 296 8.71 -9.10 -1.72
N MET A 297 8.40 -7.82 -1.56
CA MET A 297 7.51 -7.35 -0.49
C MET A 297 6.05 -7.63 -0.84
N GLY A 298 5.21 -7.81 0.18
CA GLY A 298 3.76 -7.73 -0.01
C GLY A 298 3.38 -6.31 -0.46
N VAL A 299 2.62 -6.17 -1.55
CA VAL A 299 2.20 -4.85 -2.07
C VAL A 299 0.69 -4.74 -2.02
N ILE A 300 0.20 -3.77 -1.27
CA ILE A 300 -1.22 -3.49 -1.08
C ILE A 300 -1.56 -2.19 -1.79
N ALA A 301 -2.51 -2.22 -2.71
CA ALA A 301 -3.06 -1.03 -3.34
C ALA A 301 -4.08 -0.34 -2.42
N MET A 302 -4.02 0.99 -2.35
CA MET A 302 -5.05 1.84 -1.76
C MET A 302 -5.36 3.04 -2.65
N LYS A 303 -6.34 3.85 -2.22
CA LYS A 303 -6.82 5.04 -2.95
C LYS A 303 -7.30 4.71 -4.36
N VAL A 304 -7.80 3.48 -4.57
CA VAL A 304 -8.42 3.00 -5.82
C VAL A 304 -9.47 3.99 -6.36
N PHE A 305 -10.27 4.56 -5.47
CA PHE A 305 -11.30 5.56 -5.79
C PHE A 305 -10.95 7.00 -5.38
N ALA A 306 -9.67 7.28 -5.07
CA ALA A 306 -9.19 8.58 -4.60
C ALA A 306 -10.01 9.18 -3.45
N ASP A 307 -10.31 8.37 -2.42
CA ASP A 307 -11.17 8.78 -1.29
C ASP A 307 -12.56 9.29 -1.72
N GLY A 308 -13.10 8.77 -2.83
CA GLY A 308 -14.38 9.16 -3.41
C GLY A 308 -14.29 10.22 -4.50
N ALA A 309 -13.13 10.87 -4.69
CA ALA A 309 -12.93 11.94 -5.66
C ALA A 309 -12.98 11.48 -7.13
N MET A 310 -12.89 10.17 -7.38
CA MET A 310 -13.19 9.57 -8.68
C MET A 310 -14.67 9.70 -9.08
N TYR A 311 -15.55 10.03 -8.13
CA TYR A 311 -16.99 10.16 -8.34
C TYR A 311 -17.45 11.56 -7.98
N ASP A 312 -18.31 11.70 -6.98
CA ASP A 312 -19.01 12.95 -6.67
C ASP A 312 -18.24 13.83 -5.69
N LYS A 313 -17.42 13.23 -4.83
CA LYS A 313 -16.73 13.95 -3.76
C LYS A 313 -15.66 14.87 -4.33
N ASP A 314 -15.43 16.00 -3.67
CA ASP A 314 -14.29 16.86 -3.97
C ASP A 314 -12.95 16.18 -3.67
N ALA A 315 -11.91 16.63 -4.37
CA ALA A 315 -10.54 16.18 -4.20
C ALA A 315 -9.91 16.75 -2.91
N LYS A 316 -10.45 16.32 -1.76
CA LYS A 316 -10.02 16.69 -0.41
C LYS A 316 -10.09 15.49 0.53
N TRP A 317 -9.37 15.53 1.64
CA TRP A 317 -9.48 14.53 2.71
C TRP A 317 -10.90 14.49 3.28
N SER A 318 -11.43 13.28 3.46
CA SER A 318 -12.65 13.07 4.26
C SER A 318 -12.40 13.51 5.71
N ASN A 319 -13.29 14.33 6.26
CA ASN A 319 -13.20 14.76 7.67
C ASN A 319 -14.50 14.59 8.46
N ASN A 320 -15.56 14.07 7.83
CA ASN A 320 -16.84 13.81 8.46
C ASN A 320 -17.64 12.74 7.69
N PRO A 321 -18.72 12.18 8.27
CA PRO A 321 -19.52 11.14 7.62
C PRO A 321 -20.18 11.51 6.29
N SER A 322 -20.50 12.79 6.04
CA SER A 322 -21.13 13.21 4.78
C SER A 322 -20.19 13.15 3.56
N ASP A 323 -18.88 13.08 3.79
CA ASP A 323 -17.88 12.88 2.73
C ASP A 323 -17.86 11.42 2.21
N VAL A 324 -18.53 10.47 2.88
CA VAL A 324 -18.51 9.06 2.51
C VAL A 324 -19.36 8.82 1.25
N VAL A 325 -18.71 8.39 0.17
CA VAL A 325 -19.39 7.99 -1.07
C VAL A 325 -19.99 6.59 -0.92
N ARG A 326 -21.31 6.50 -1.14
CA ARG A 326 -22.12 5.29 -0.93
C ARG A 326 -22.59 4.59 -2.21
N ARG A 327 -22.18 5.08 -3.39
CA ARG A 327 -22.60 4.52 -4.69
C ARG A 327 -21.53 3.65 -5.34
N VAL A 328 -21.96 2.85 -6.32
CA VAL A 328 -21.10 2.05 -7.20
C VAL A 328 -20.93 2.77 -8.52
N GLY A 329 -19.78 3.42 -8.70
CA GLY A 329 -19.48 4.11 -9.95
C GLY A 329 -20.42 5.27 -10.27
N THR A 330 -20.22 5.85 -11.45
CA THR A 330 -21.13 6.78 -12.11
C THR A 330 -21.27 6.39 -13.59
N PRO A 331 -22.25 6.92 -14.34
CA PRO A 331 -22.32 6.70 -15.79
C PRO A 331 -21.04 7.13 -16.53
N ALA A 332 -20.36 8.16 -16.03
CA ALA A 332 -19.12 8.66 -16.63
C ALA A 332 -17.90 7.79 -16.26
N ILE A 333 -17.88 7.26 -15.04
CA ILE A 333 -16.74 6.55 -14.44
C ILE A 333 -17.26 5.28 -13.75
N PRO A 334 -17.27 4.12 -14.44
CA PRO A 334 -17.63 2.85 -13.82
C PRO A 334 -16.59 2.41 -12.79
N SER A 335 -17.01 1.69 -11.74
CA SER A 335 -16.11 1.27 -10.66
C SER A 335 -15.12 0.17 -11.07
N ARG A 336 -15.56 -0.77 -11.91
CA ARG A 336 -14.79 -1.98 -12.27
C ARG A 336 -13.41 -1.66 -12.86
N PRO A 337 -13.25 -0.79 -13.87
CA PRO A 337 -11.92 -0.45 -14.40
C PRO A 337 -10.98 0.18 -13.37
N LEU A 338 -11.50 0.88 -12.36
CA LEU A 338 -10.66 1.48 -11.31
C LEU A 338 -10.01 0.39 -10.44
N VAL A 339 -10.80 -0.63 -10.07
CA VAL A 339 -10.35 -1.78 -9.28
C VAL A 339 -9.40 -2.65 -10.10
N GLU A 340 -9.75 -2.97 -11.34
CA GLU A 340 -8.93 -3.78 -12.24
C GLU A 340 -7.58 -3.11 -12.53
N TYR A 341 -7.57 -1.79 -12.79
CA TYR A 341 -6.32 -1.08 -13.04
C TYR A 341 -5.35 -1.19 -11.85
N ALA A 342 -5.84 -0.98 -10.63
CA ALA A 342 -5.03 -1.11 -9.42
C ALA A 342 -4.48 -2.54 -9.27
N LEU A 343 -5.33 -3.56 -9.40
CA LEU A 343 -4.97 -4.96 -9.17
C LEU A 343 -4.14 -5.61 -10.28
N THR A 344 -4.19 -5.06 -11.49
CA THR A 344 -3.36 -5.50 -12.62
C THR A 344 -2.05 -4.75 -12.72
N THR A 345 -1.82 -3.74 -11.87
CA THR A 345 -0.53 -3.03 -11.82
C THR A 345 0.56 -4.03 -11.39
N PRO A 346 1.63 -4.22 -12.17
CA PRO A 346 2.67 -5.22 -11.88
C PRO A 346 3.21 -5.11 -10.46
N GLY A 347 3.14 -6.20 -9.71
CA GLY A 347 3.62 -6.29 -8.32
C GLY A 347 2.54 -6.09 -7.24
N VAL A 348 1.34 -5.60 -7.57
CA VAL A 348 0.24 -5.48 -6.60
C VAL A 348 -0.35 -6.86 -6.28
N HIS A 349 -0.58 -7.15 -5.00
CA HIS A 349 -1.10 -8.44 -4.55
C HIS A 349 -2.57 -8.36 -4.11
N THR A 350 -2.95 -7.29 -3.43
CA THR A 350 -4.31 -7.05 -2.94
C THR A 350 -4.64 -5.56 -2.97
N ALA A 351 -5.93 -5.21 -3.02
CA ALA A 351 -6.40 -3.83 -2.97
C ALA A 351 -7.33 -3.65 -1.77
N ILE A 352 -6.98 -2.73 -0.86
CA ILE A 352 -7.87 -2.35 0.24
C ILE A 352 -8.84 -1.28 -0.23
N ILE A 353 -10.13 -1.57 -0.09
CA ILE A 353 -11.19 -0.67 -0.53
C ILE A 353 -12.12 -0.40 0.64
N GLY A 354 -12.29 0.89 0.97
CA GLY A 354 -13.28 1.34 1.94
C GLY A 354 -14.68 1.22 1.38
N ILE A 355 -15.62 0.78 2.22
CA ILE A 355 -17.02 0.58 1.86
C ILE A 355 -17.88 1.60 2.59
N GLY A 356 -18.63 2.39 1.83
CA GLY A 356 -19.61 3.34 2.35
C GLY A 356 -20.98 2.69 2.61
N HIS A 357 -21.39 1.76 1.75
CA HIS A 357 -22.71 1.13 1.77
C HIS A 357 -22.68 -0.32 1.30
N ILE A 358 -23.48 -1.16 1.95
CA ILE A 358 -23.82 -2.50 1.48
C ILE A 358 -25.32 -2.59 1.24
N ASP A 359 -25.70 -3.37 0.24
CA ASP A 359 -27.08 -3.50 -0.20
C ASP A 359 -27.40 -4.98 -0.46
N ASP A 360 -28.68 -5.32 -0.45
CA ASP A 360 -29.16 -6.64 -0.86
C ASP A 360 -29.24 -6.75 -2.38
N ASP A 361 -29.43 -5.63 -3.09
CA ASP A 361 -29.23 -5.57 -4.53
C ASP A 361 -27.72 -5.61 -4.82
N PRO A 362 -27.21 -6.69 -5.45
CA PRO A 362 -25.80 -6.82 -5.76
C PRO A 362 -25.28 -5.72 -6.69
N MET A 363 -26.13 -5.05 -7.48
CA MET A 363 -25.75 -3.92 -8.32
C MET A 363 -25.49 -2.63 -7.52
N LYS A 364 -26.10 -2.49 -6.34
CA LYS A 364 -25.94 -1.33 -5.45
C LYS A 364 -24.94 -1.59 -4.32
N CYS A 365 -24.64 -2.85 -4.04
CA CYS A 365 -23.69 -3.22 -2.99
C CYS A 365 -22.24 -3.00 -3.46
N GLN A 366 -21.57 -1.99 -2.89
CA GLN A 366 -20.17 -1.67 -3.20
C GLN A 366 -19.25 -2.89 -2.98
N LEU A 367 -19.43 -3.60 -1.87
CA LEU A 367 -18.60 -4.76 -1.56
C LEU A 367 -18.72 -5.88 -2.60
N VAL A 368 -19.93 -6.18 -3.08
CA VAL A 368 -20.16 -7.19 -4.13
C VAL A 368 -19.57 -6.76 -5.46
N GLN A 369 -19.76 -5.50 -5.85
CA GLN A 369 -19.22 -4.98 -7.11
C GLN A 369 -17.70 -4.93 -7.11
N ASN A 370 -17.09 -4.53 -5.99
CA ASN A 370 -15.64 -4.55 -5.82
C ASN A 370 -15.10 -5.98 -5.82
N PHE A 371 -15.81 -6.94 -5.21
CA PHE A 371 -15.43 -8.35 -5.23
C PHE A 371 -15.36 -8.90 -6.65
N TYR A 372 -16.39 -8.69 -7.47
CA TYR A 372 -16.39 -9.13 -8.87
C TYR A 372 -15.32 -8.45 -9.72
N ALA A 373 -15.05 -7.17 -9.48
CA ALA A 373 -13.98 -6.45 -10.18
C ALA A 373 -12.58 -6.92 -9.74
N ALA A 374 -12.44 -7.43 -8.52
CA ALA A 374 -11.18 -7.94 -7.99
C ALA A 374 -10.84 -9.36 -8.47
N GLN A 375 -11.75 -10.05 -9.15
CA GLN A 375 -11.49 -11.37 -9.75
C GLN A 375 -10.72 -11.20 -11.07
N VAL A 376 -9.49 -10.72 -10.98
CA VAL A 376 -8.65 -10.34 -12.13
C VAL A 376 -7.22 -10.83 -11.94
N GLU A 377 -6.68 -11.49 -12.96
CA GLU A 377 -5.30 -11.98 -12.93
C GLU A 377 -4.30 -10.81 -12.93
N PRO A 378 -3.15 -10.94 -12.25
CA PRO A 378 -2.11 -9.91 -12.29
C PRO A 378 -1.63 -9.68 -13.72
N GLU A 379 -1.30 -8.44 -14.06
CA GLU A 379 -0.72 -8.07 -15.36
C GLU A 379 -1.58 -8.46 -16.59
N SER A 380 -2.89 -8.69 -16.39
CA SER A 380 -3.81 -9.10 -17.46
C SER A 380 -4.25 -7.98 -18.40
N LEU A 381 -4.10 -6.71 -18.00
CA LEU A 381 -4.28 -5.57 -18.90
C LEU A 381 -2.99 -5.29 -19.66
N THR A 382 -3.07 -5.29 -20.99
CA THR A 382 -1.98 -4.84 -21.86
C THR A 382 -1.67 -3.36 -21.60
N GLU A 383 -0.48 -2.92 -21.99
CA GLU A 383 -0.11 -1.51 -21.88
C GLU A 383 -1.12 -0.60 -22.59
N ALA A 384 -1.55 -0.96 -23.80
CA ALA A 384 -2.54 -0.20 -24.57
C ALA A 384 -3.91 -0.11 -23.86
N GLU A 385 -4.38 -1.19 -23.24
CA GLU A 385 -5.62 -1.19 -22.46
C GLU A 385 -5.48 -0.31 -21.21
N ARG A 386 -4.34 -0.40 -20.52
CA ARG A 386 -4.04 0.48 -19.38
C ARG A 386 -4.09 1.94 -19.79
N ARG A 387 -3.44 2.32 -20.90
CA ARG A 387 -3.49 3.70 -21.44
C ARG A 387 -4.91 4.15 -21.71
N LYS A 388 -5.71 3.30 -22.35
CA LYS A 388 -7.12 3.61 -22.65
C LYS A 388 -7.94 3.81 -21.38
N ILE A 389 -7.72 3.01 -20.34
CA ILE A 389 -8.44 3.12 -19.08
C ILE A 389 -8.00 4.37 -18.31
N GLU A 390 -6.72 4.75 -18.34
CA GLU A 390 -6.22 5.98 -17.70
C GLU A 390 -6.92 7.25 -18.21
N GLU A 391 -7.40 7.27 -19.46
CA GLU A 391 -8.21 8.37 -20.00
C GLU A 391 -9.54 8.56 -19.24
N LEU A 392 -10.08 7.52 -18.60
CA LEU A 392 -11.23 7.67 -17.71
C LEU A 392 -10.89 8.53 -16.49
N GLY A 393 -9.63 8.51 -16.05
CA GLY A 393 -9.15 9.35 -14.95
C GLY A 393 -9.24 10.85 -15.25
N LEU A 394 -9.26 11.27 -16.52
CA LEU A 394 -9.48 12.67 -16.90
C LEU A 394 -10.90 13.13 -16.59
N LYS A 395 -11.88 12.22 -16.59
CA LYS A 395 -13.27 12.56 -16.26
C LYS A 395 -13.45 12.86 -14.77
N ALA A 396 -12.52 12.41 -13.92
CA ALA A 396 -12.50 12.70 -12.51
C ALA A 396 -11.72 13.98 -12.26
N LYS A 397 -12.44 15.09 -12.03
CA LYS A 397 -11.86 16.39 -11.65
C LYS A 397 -10.72 16.82 -12.59
N ASP A 398 -10.91 16.66 -13.90
CA ASP A 398 -9.93 17.00 -14.95
C ASP A 398 -8.55 16.35 -14.74
N GLY A 399 -8.55 15.12 -14.20
CA GLY A 399 -7.33 14.38 -13.92
C GLY A 399 -6.69 14.69 -12.57
N GLN A 400 -7.28 15.56 -11.74
CA GLN A 400 -6.71 16.07 -10.49
C GLN A 400 -7.26 15.36 -9.23
N ALA A 401 -7.78 14.14 -9.36
CA ALA A 401 -8.32 13.38 -8.23
C ALA A 401 -7.25 13.01 -7.17
N ASN A 402 -5.96 12.96 -7.54
CA ASN A 402 -4.87 12.54 -6.65
C ASN A 402 -4.24 13.72 -5.90
N TYR A 403 -5.03 14.41 -5.08
CA TYR A 403 -4.60 15.52 -4.22
C TYR A 403 -3.60 15.10 -3.10
N PHE A 404 -3.36 13.80 -2.95
CA PHE A 404 -2.52 13.20 -1.91
C PHE A 404 -1.13 12.76 -2.40
N GLN A 405 -0.80 13.02 -3.67
CA GLN A 405 0.50 12.78 -4.30
C GLN A 405 1.20 14.09 -4.64
N ILE A 406 2.53 14.11 -4.61
CA ILE A 406 3.31 15.24 -5.15
C ILE A 406 3.15 15.35 -6.66
N LYS A 407 3.29 16.58 -7.16
CA LYS A 407 3.13 16.93 -8.58
C LYS A 407 4.05 16.09 -9.47
N LYS A 408 3.61 15.89 -10.71
CA LYS A 408 4.36 15.18 -11.75
C LYS A 408 5.81 15.65 -11.81
N ASN A 409 6.72 14.69 -11.83
CA ASN A 409 8.10 14.87 -12.21
C ASN A 409 8.32 14.20 -13.57
N GLU A 410 9.11 14.82 -14.44
CA GLU A 410 9.53 14.18 -15.68
C GLU A 410 10.65 13.16 -15.40
N LEU A 411 11.15 12.47 -16.44
CA LEU A 411 12.32 11.61 -16.32
C LEU A 411 13.48 12.40 -15.71
N SER A 412 14.06 11.91 -14.60
CA SER A 412 15.24 12.52 -14.01
C SER A 412 16.53 11.97 -14.61
N ALA A 413 17.61 12.73 -14.49
CA ALA A 413 18.95 12.17 -14.63
C ALA A 413 19.17 11.05 -13.58
N PRO A 414 20.14 10.16 -13.79
CA PRO A 414 20.54 9.19 -12.77
C PRO A 414 20.92 9.89 -11.47
N ASN A 415 20.46 9.37 -10.33
CA ASN A 415 20.78 9.96 -9.02
C ASN A 415 22.19 9.59 -8.56
N ASP A 416 22.78 10.40 -7.67
CA ASP A 416 24.05 10.15 -6.99
C ASP A 416 25.20 9.71 -7.93
N VAL A 417 25.30 10.32 -9.11
CA VAL A 417 26.40 10.03 -10.04
C VAL A 417 27.71 10.48 -9.43
N SER A 418 28.67 9.57 -9.38
CA SER A 418 30.02 9.82 -8.89
C SER A 418 31.03 9.31 -9.90
N PHE A 419 32.14 10.04 -10.00
CA PHE A 419 33.24 9.75 -10.91
C PHE A 419 34.54 9.64 -10.11
N GLN A 420 35.36 8.64 -10.44
CA GLN A 420 36.70 8.48 -9.89
C GLN A 420 37.68 8.17 -11.02
N GLN A 421 38.88 8.73 -10.92
CA GLN A 421 39.95 8.50 -11.89
C GLN A 421 41.22 8.03 -11.20
N GLN A 422 41.82 6.98 -11.73
CA GLN A 422 43.11 6.46 -11.30
C GLN A 422 43.96 6.09 -12.52
N GLY A 423 44.95 6.93 -12.84
CA GLY A 423 45.72 6.81 -14.07
C GLY A 423 44.81 6.92 -15.29
N ASN A 424 44.85 5.91 -16.16
CA ASN A 424 43.98 5.83 -17.35
C ASN A 424 42.65 5.11 -17.06
N THR A 425 42.33 4.84 -15.80
CA THR A 425 41.05 4.25 -15.43
C THR A 425 40.08 5.33 -14.98
N ALA A 426 38.95 5.45 -15.68
CA ALA A 426 37.78 6.22 -15.28
C ALA A 426 36.68 5.27 -14.78
N GLU A 427 36.12 5.53 -13.60
CA GLU A 427 35.01 4.78 -13.01
C GLU A 427 33.83 5.70 -12.74
N LEU A 428 32.66 5.32 -13.27
CA LEU A 428 31.38 5.96 -13.03
C LEU A 428 30.53 5.05 -12.17
N ALA A 429 29.88 5.62 -11.14
CA ALA A 429 28.89 4.95 -10.34
C ALA A 429 27.63 5.80 -10.22
N TRP A 430 26.43 5.20 -10.33
CA TRP A 430 25.16 5.95 -10.25
C TRP A 430 24.03 5.14 -9.63
N GLY A 431 23.11 5.83 -8.97
CA GLY A 431 21.83 5.31 -8.49
C GLY A 431 20.75 5.35 -9.58
N MET A 432 19.53 4.96 -9.21
CA MET A 432 18.41 4.93 -10.16
C MET A 432 17.97 6.35 -10.54
N ALA A 433 17.62 6.55 -11.81
CA ALA A 433 16.79 7.69 -12.22
C ALA A 433 15.34 7.48 -11.75
N PHE A 434 14.63 8.58 -11.54
CA PHE A 434 13.19 8.59 -11.34
C PHE A 434 12.47 8.56 -12.69
N ALA A 435 11.51 7.65 -12.81
CA ALA A 435 10.64 7.58 -13.97
C ALA A 435 9.66 8.77 -13.99
N GLY A 436 9.49 9.36 -15.16
CA GLY A 436 8.36 10.24 -15.45
C GLY A 436 7.08 9.42 -15.67
N ASP A 437 6.23 9.84 -16.60
CA ASP A 437 5.06 9.06 -17.01
C ASP A 437 5.40 7.86 -17.90
N GLU A 438 6.68 7.56 -18.14
CA GLU A 438 7.12 6.33 -18.78
C GLU A 438 8.22 5.69 -17.94
N PRO A 439 8.26 4.35 -17.83
CA PRO A 439 9.29 3.68 -17.05
C PRO A 439 10.67 3.85 -17.69
N VAL A 440 11.70 3.96 -16.85
CA VAL A 440 13.11 3.95 -17.29
C VAL A 440 13.40 2.63 -18.00
N SER A 441 14.04 2.71 -19.15
CA SER A 441 14.40 1.57 -20.00
C SER A 441 15.85 1.13 -19.76
N HIS A 442 16.78 2.09 -19.86
CA HIS A 442 18.21 1.85 -19.74
C HIS A 442 18.96 3.16 -19.43
N TYR A 443 20.27 3.03 -19.23
CA TYR A 443 21.23 4.11 -19.10
C TYR A 443 22.26 4.03 -20.22
N GLU A 444 22.49 5.13 -20.93
CA GLU A 444 23.59 5.24 -21.90
C GLU A 444 24.80 5.90 -21.23
N ILE A 445 26.00 5.37 -21.49
CA ILE A 445 27.25 5.99 -21.06
C ILE A 445 27.84 6.69 -22.27
N LEU A 446 28.01 8.00 -22.16
CA LEU A 446 28.61 8.81 -23.20
C LEU A 446 30.07 9.12 -22.85
N LYS A 447 30.93 9.07 -23.86
CA LYS A 447 32.31 9.57 -23.84
C LYS A 447 32.50 10.55 -24.99
N ASN A 448 32.86 11.80 -24.70
CA ASN A 448 33.00 12.88 -25.68
C ASN A 448 31.75 13.01 -26.59
N GLY A 449 30.57 12.94 -25.96
CA GLY A 449 29.27 12.99 -26.64
C GLY A 449 28.87 11.75 -27.45
N LYS A 450 29.66 10.68 -27.46
CA LYS A 450 29.36 9.43 -28.17
C LYS A 450 29.04 8.31 -27.20
N LYS A 451 27.99 7.53 -27.49
CA LYS A 451 27.66 6.34 -26.70
C LYS A 451 28.77 5.31 -26.79
N VAL A 452 29.30 4.90 -25.63
CA VAL A 452 30.34 3.87 -25.49
C VAL A 452 29.84 2.62 -24.77
N ASP A 453 28.80 2.72 -23.94
CA ASP A 453 28.17 1.58 -23.27
C ASP A 453 26.69 1.84 -22.99
N GLU A 454 25.95 0.78 -22.67
CA GLU A 454 24.55 0.82 -22.30
C GLU A 454 24.24 -0.18 -21.18
N LYS A 455 23.51 0.26 -20.14
CA LYS A 455 23.06 -0.59 -19.04
C LYS A 455 21.55 -0.61 -18.93
N LYS A 456 20.96 -1.79 -19.08
CA LYS A 456 19.52 -1.99 -18.86
C LYS A 456 19.12 -1.56 -17.45
N HIS A 457 17.98 -0.88 -17.33
CA HIS A 457 17.42 -0.51 -16.04
C HIS A 457 16.96 -1.76 -15.28
N VAL A 458 17.41 -1.88 -14.03
CA VAL A 458 16.97 -2.88 -13.07
C VAL A 458 16.73 -2.17 -11.74
N PRO A 459 15.61 -2.43 -11.03
CA PRO A 459 15.39 -1.86 -9.70
C PRO A 459 16.51 -2.25 -8.73
N ILE A 460 17.12 -1.27 -8.06
CA ILE A 460 18.15 -1.48 -7.03
C ILE A 460 17.52 -1.34 -5.65
N CYS A 461 17.24 -2.46 -4.98
CA CYS A 461 16.53 -2.50 -3.69
C CYS A 461 17.41 -2.19 -2.46
N THR A 462 18.63 -1.70 -2.69
CA THR A 462 19.65 -1.35 -1.70
C THR A 462 20.21 0.04 -2.04
N LYS A 463 21.23 0.48 -1.29
CA LYS A 463 22.02 1.68 -1.60
C LYS A 463 23.15 1.44 -2.60
N ASP A 464 23.18 0.27 -3.23
CA ASP A 464 24.17 -0.05 -4.25
C ASP A 464 23.99 0.85 -5.48
N LYS A 465 25.05 0.94 -6.28
CA LYS A 465 25.08 1.72 -7.51
C LYS A 465 25.36 0.82 -8.71
N HIS A 466 24.85 1.22 -9.86
CA HIS A 466 25.41 0.75 -11.13
C HIS A 466 26.86 1.24 -11.26
N LEU A 467 27.68 0.46 -11.96
CA LEU A 467 29.11 0.75 -12.14
C LEU A 467 29.50 0.63 -13.61
N TYR A 468 30.31 1.54 -14.12
CA TYR A 468 30.98 1.48 -15.41
C TYR A 468 32.47 1.81 -15.24
N ARG A 469 33.34 1.13 -15.98
CA ARG A 469 34.79 1.30 -15.92
C ARG A 469 35.38 1.36 -17.32
N ASP A 470 36.09 2.45 -17.63
CA ASP A 470 36.92 2.59 -18.82
C ASP A 470 38.40 2.60 -18.39
N THR A 471 39.18 1.58 -18.80
CA THR A 471 40.61 1.48 -18.49
C THR A 471 41.52 2.17 -19.51
N THR A 472 40.93 2.87 -20.47
CA THR A 472 41.61 3.54 -21.59
C THR A 472 41.36 5.04 -21.64
N ALA A 473 40.87 5.62 -20.55
CA ALA A 473 40.59 7.04 -20.41
C ALA A 473 41.85 7.88 -20.67
N GLN A 474 41.70 8.97 -21.43
CA GLN A 474 42.74 9.93 -21.79
C GLN A 474 42.42 11.30 -21.19
N PRO A 475 43.44 12.12 -20.87
CA PRO A 475 43.23 13.51 -20.44
C PRO A 475 42.36 14.28 -21.43
N GLY A 476 41.34 14.97 -20.92
CA GLY A 476 40.36 15.70 -21.74
C GLY A 476 39.20 14.86 -22.27
N ASP A 477 39.12 13.57 -21.92
CA ASP A 477 37.89 12.81 -22.09
C ASP A 477 36.80 13.32 -21.14
N GLU A 478 35.58 13.45 -21.65
CA GLU A 478 34.38 13.83 -20.90
C GLU A 478 33.38 12.68 -20.87
N TYR A 479 32.81 12.38 -19.69
CA TYR A 479 31.84 11.31 -19.48
C TYR A 479 30.50 11.83 -18.96
N GLN A 480 29.42 11.19 -19.41
CA GLN A 480 28.07 11.39 -18.88
C GLN A 480 27.32 10.06 -18.76
N VAL A 481 26.37 9.99 -17.83
CA VAL A 481 25.39 8.91 -17.75
C VAL A 481 24.02 9.48 -18.08
N VAL A 482 23.33 8.90 -19.06
CA VAL A 482 22.05 9.38 -19.57
C VAL A 482 20.97 8.36 -19.29
N ALA A 483 19.96 8.72 -18.50
CA ALA A 483 18.76 7.90 -18.34
C ALA A 483 17.88 8.01 -19.58
N VAL A 484 17.37 6.87 -20.07
CA VAL A 484 16.48 6.80 -21.23
C VAL A 484 15.21 6.04 -20.85
N ASP A 485 14.04 6.62 -21.13
CA ASP A 485 12.76 5.94 -20.90
C ASP A 485 12.28 5.10 -22.10
N ARG A 486 11.16 4.39 -21.94
CA ARG A 486 10.62 3.50 -22.98
C ARG A 486 10.21 4.19 -24.28
N ILE A 487 10.01 5.50 -24.28
CA ILE A 487 9.66 6.26 -25.50
C ILE A 487 10.85 7.06 -26.04
N GLY A 488 12.04 6.90 -25.45
CA GLY A 488 13.28 7.51 -25.92
C GLY A 488 13.54 8.92 -25.41
N ARG A 489 12.80 9.42 -24.40
CA ARG A 489 13.19 10.67 -23.73
C ARG A 489 14.46 10.43 -22.92
N GLN A 490 15.30 11.45 -22.83
CA GLN A 490 16.62 11.37 -22.22
C GLN A 490 16.78 12.42 -21.12
N ALA A 491 17.51 12.06 -20.07
CA ALA A 491 17.96 12.98 -19.03
C ALA A 491 19.41 12.64 -18.62
N ALA A 492 20.34 13.56 -18.89
CA ALA A 492 21.76 13.37 -18.69
C ALA A 492 22.23 13.88 -17.32
N SER A 493 23.23 13.22 -16.74
CA SER A 493 24.02 13.79 -15.65
C SER A 493 24.82 15.01 -16.11
N GLU A 494 25.36 15.77 -15.15
CA GLU A 494 26.46 16.68 -15.44
C GLU A 494 27.66 15.93 -16.05
N PRO A 495 28.49 16.58 -16.88
CA PRO A 495 29.70 16.00 -17.44
C PRO A 495 30.82 15.85 -16.41
N PHE A 496 31.61 14.78 -16.55
CA PHE A 496 32.80 14.49 -15.73
C PHE A 496 34.05 14.41 -16.60
N ASN A 497 35.07 15.20 -16.29
CA ASN A 497 36.29 15.28 -17.07
C ASN A 497 37.44 14.48 -16.43
N VAL A 498 38.25 13.84 -17.28
CA VAL A 498 39.50 13.10 -16.96
C VAL A 498 40.72 14.01 -16.99
#